data_AF-A0A103Y277-F1
#
_entry.id   AF-A0A103Y277-F1
#
_cell.length_a   1.000
_cell.length_b   1.000
_cell.length_c   1.000
_cell.angle_alpha   90.00
_cell.angle_beta   90.00
_cell.angle_gamma   90.00
#
_symmetry.space_group_name_H-M   'P 1'
#
loop_
_entity.id
_entity.type
_entity.pdbx_description
1 polymer ?
#
loop_
_entity_poly.entity_id
_entity_poly.type
_entity_poly.pdbx_seq_one_letter_code
_entity_poly.pdbx_strand_id
1 'polypeptide(L)'
;MVSYMSLLIYGVGGIAVAGLALLVAFQEKLVYVPVLPGLTKSYPITPARLRLIFEDVWLTSSDGVRLHSWFIKFSPNSTGPTILFFQENAGSILLADIAHRLEMVRIMLQKLHCNVFMLSYRGYGASDGYPSQQGITRDAQAALDHLSQRTDIDTSQIVVFGRSLGGAVGAVVTKNNPDKVAALILENTFTSILDMAGVLLPFLKWFIGGSISSGPKILNFIVRSPWSTIDVVGQIKQPILFLSGLRDEMVPPFQMQMLYAKAAAHNKRCTFVDFPTGMHMDTWLAGGDHYWKSVRTFIQQNVDQKKLFVIVSQDLSLPCVSVADGSSFRSVIAQMLLICYCYAV
;
A
#
# COMPACT_ATOMS: atom_id res chain seq x y z
N MET A 1 6.52 -51.11 -30.62
CA MET A 1 5.72 -50.39 -29.59
C MET A 1 6.39 -49.14 -29.02
N VAL A 2 7.72 -48.97 -29.11
CA VAL A 2 8.43 -47.80 -28.53
C VAL A 2 8.12 -46.47 -29.27
N SER A 3 7.88 -46.50 -30.59
CA SER A 3 7.68 -45.28 -31.40
C SER A 3 6.42 -44.47 -31.07
N TYR A 4 5.30 -45.13 -30.73
CA TYR A 4 4.04 -44.43 -30.43
C TYR A 4 4.04 -43.79 -29.05
N MET A 5 4.65 -44.46 -28.06
CA MET A 5 4.82 -43.91 -26.72
C MET A 5 5.74 -42.69 -26.73
N SER A 6 6.84 -42.74 -27.48
CA SER A 6 7.71 -41.57 -27.65
C SER A 6 6.99 -40.41 -28.33
N LEU A 7 6.22 -40.65 -29.39
CA LEU A 7 5.44 -39.60 -30.07
C LEU A 7 4.41 -38.95 -29.12
N LEU A 8 3.73 -39.75 -28.30
CA LEU A 8 2.81 -39.26 -27.27
C LEU A 8 3.53 -38.43 -26.20
N ILE A 9 4.67 -38.90 -25.70
CA ILE A 9 5.45 -38.17 -24.69
C ILE A 9 5.96 -36.83 -25.26
N TYR A 10 6.49 -36.81 -26.48
CA TYR A 10 6.95 -35.58 -27.13
C TYR A 10 5.78 -34.65 -27.50
N GLY A 11 4.63 -35.19 -27.91
CA GLY A 11 3.43 -34.41 -28.20
C GLY A 11 2.86 -33.74 -26.95
N VAL A 12 2.68 -34.51 -25.87
CA VAL A 12 2.21 -33.98 -24.58
C VAL A 12 3.23 -33.00 -24.00
N GLY A 13 4.53 -33.31 -24.07
CA GLY A 13 5.61 -32.41 -23.65
C GLY A 13 5.62 -31.10 -24.46
N GLY A 14 5.45 -31.18 -25.78
CA GLY A 14 5.39 -30.01 -26.66
C GLY A 14 4.18 -29.11 -26.36
N ILE A 15 3.00 -29.69 -26.14
CA ILE A 15 1.79 -28.96 -25.73
C ILE A 15 1.98 -28.31 -24.36
N ALA A 16 2.57 -29.03 -23.40
CA ALA A 16 2.84 -28.50 -22.07
C ALA A 16 3.83 -27.31 -22.12
N VAL A 17 4.90 -27.41 -22.90
CA VAL A 17 5.89 -26.33 -23.08
C VAL A 17 5.25 -25.13 -23.80
N ALA A 18 4.46 -25.36 -24.86
CA ALA A 18 3.76 -24.29 -25.57
C ALA A 18 2.73 -23.59 -24.66
N GLY A 19 1.96 -24.37 -23.88
CA GLY A 19 1.01 -23.84 -22.90
C GLY A 19 1.69 -23.03 -21.80
N LEU A 20 2.84 -23.50 -21.29
CA LEU A 20 3.64 -22.79 -20.31
C LEU A 20 4.24 -21.50 -20.88
N ALA A 21 4.79 -21.54 -22.10
CA ALA A 21 5.31 -20.35 -22.79
C ALA A 21 4.22 -19.31 -23.02
N LEU A 22 3.01 -19.75 -23.38
CA LEU A 22 1.84 -18.88 -23.52
C LEU A 22 1.40 -18.31 -22.16
N LEU A 23 1.34 -19.13 -21.11
CA LEU A 23 1.05 -18.65 -19.75
C LEU A 23 2.05 -17.56 -19.31
N VAL A 24 3.35 -17.77 -19.55
CA VAL A 24 4.41 -16.78 -19.25
C VAL A 24 4.24 -15.49 -20.06
N ALA A 25 3.93 -15.62 -21.34
CA ALA A 25 3.76 -14.48 -22.23
C ALA A 25 2.53 -13.64 -21.86
N PHE A 26 1.46 -14.27 -21.37
CA PHE A 26 0.21 -13.61 -21.03
C PHE A 26 0.00 -13.37 -19.52
N GLN A 27 0.92 -13.81 -18.66
CA GLN A 27 0.80 -13.71 -17.20
C GLN A 27 0.52 -12.26 -16.75
N GLU A 28 1.26 -11.28 -17.27
CA GLU A 28 1.08 -9.88 -16.86
C GLU A 28 -0.27 -9.32 -17.30
N LYS A 29 -0.86 -9.82 -18.40
CA LYS A 29 -2.22 -9.44 -18.84
C LYS A 29 -3.32 -10.14 -18.04
N LEU A 30 -3.02 -11.29 -17.44
CA LEU A 30 -3.93 -11.99 -16.54
C LEU A 30 -3.87 -11.38 -15.12
N VAL A 31 -2.66 -11.01 -14.70
CA VAL A 31 -2.41 -10.40 -13.40
C VAL A 31 -2.85 -8.96 -13.38
N TYR A 32 -2.58 -8.16 -14.41
CA TYR A 32 -2.95 -6.75 -14.46
C TYR A 32 -4.03 -6.51 -15.50
N VAL A 33 -5.13 -5.90 -15.06
CA VAL A 33 -6.29 -5.60 -15.91
C VAL A 33 -6.48 -4.07 -15.96
N PRO A 34 -5.63 -3.35 -16.72
CA PRO A 34 -5.60 -1.88 -16.70
C PRO A 34 -6.81 -1.22 -17.39
N VAL A 35 -7.29 -1.76 -18.52
CA VAL A 35 -8.45 -1.25 -19.26
C VAL A 35 -9.11 -2.43 -19.98
N LEU A 36 -10.44 -2.49 -19.99
CA LEU A 36 -11.17 -3.46 -20.83
C LEU A 36 -10.86 -3.22 -22.31
N PRO A 37 -10.59 -4.28 -23.10
CA PRO A 37 -10.44 -4.15 -24.54
C PRO A 37 -11.65 -3.42 -25.15
N GLY A 38 -11.43 -2.26 -25.77
CA GLY A 38 -12.47 -1.45 -26.42
C GLY A 38 -12.96 -0.21 -25.67
N LEU A 39 -12.49 0.07 -24.45
CA LEU A 39 -12.77 1.32 -23.73
C LEU A 39 -11.61 2.33 -23.80
N THR A 40 -11.94 3.61 -23.74
CA THR A 40 -10.94 4.69 -23.74
C THR A 40 -10.27 4.83 -22.38
N LYS A 41 -8.98 5.20 -22.39
CA LYS A 41 -8.15 5.54 -21.22
C LYS A 41 -8.56 6.86 -20.52
N SER A 42 -9.82 7.25 -20.61
CA SER A 42 -10.30 8.51 -20.02
C SER A 42 -10.86 8.25 -18.63
N TYR A 43 -10.64 9.17 -17.69
CA TYR A 43 -11.41 9.17 -16.45
C TYR A 43 -12.81 9.68 -16.77
N PRO A 44 -13.84 8.85 -16.63
CA PRO A 44 -15.20 9.33 -16.83
C PRO A 44 -15.70 10.18 -15.65
N ILE A 45 -15.06 10.04 -14.48
CA ILE A 45 -15.38 10.78 -13.26
C ILE A 45 -14.07 11.28 -12.67
N THR A 46 -14.02 12.57 -12.34
CA THR A 46 -12.88 13.24 -11.71
C THR A 46 -13.26 13.70 -10.29
N PRO A 47 -12.27 14.01 -9.42
CA PRO A 47 -12.55 14.53 -8.07
C PRO A 47 -13.43 15.79 -8.07
N ALA A 48 -13.42 16.57 -9.16
CA ALA A 48 -14.30 17.73 -9.36
C ALA A 48 -15.78 17.39 -9.20
N ARG A 49 -16.21 16.17 -9.58
CA ARG A 49 -17.61 15.74 -9.47
C ARG A 49 -18.10 15.71 -8.02
N LEU A 50 -17.20 15.44 -7.08
CA LEU A 50 -17.45 15.44 -5.64
C LEU A 50 -17.10 16.77 -4.97
N ARG A 51 -16.79 17.82 -5.76
CA ARG A 51 -16.34 19.14 -5.29
C ARG A 51 -15.10 19.08 -4.39
N LEU A 52 -14.22 18.12 -4.66
CA LEU A 52 -12.93 18.00 -3.96
C LEU A 52 -11.93 19.01 -4.50
N ILE A 53 -11.06 19.52 -3.64
CA ILE A 53 -9.92 20.35 -4.03
C ILE A 53 -8.81 19.41 -4.48
N PHE A 54 -8.43 19.46 -5.76
CA PHE A 54 -7.42 18.56 -6.31
C PHE A 54 -6.53 19.25 -7.33
N GLU A 55 -5.32 18.72 -7.49
CA GLU A 55 -4.35 19.06 -8.53
C GLU A 55 -4.20 17.83 -9.46
N ASP A 56 -4.27 18.06 -10.77
CA ASP A 56 -3.86 17.08 -11.77
C ASP A 56 -2.33 17.11 -11.88
N VAL A 57 -1.69 15.99 -11.52
CA VAL A 57 -0.24 15.87 -11.46
C VAL A 57 0.24 14.87 -12.50
N TRP A 58 1.17 15.29 -13.33
CA TRP A 58 1.87 14.43 -14.28
C TRP A 58 3.28 14.15 -13.80
N LEU A 59 3.59 12.87 -13.61
CA LEU A 59 4.91 12.39 -13.21
C LEU A 59 5.59 11.70 -14.38
N THR A 60 6.92 11.65 -14.33
CA THR A 60 7.71 10.80 -15.23
C THR A 60 8.43 9.76 -14.40
N SER A 61 8.15 8.49 -14.68
CA SER A 61 8.85 7.37 -14.06
C SER A 61 10.32 7.36 -14.49
N SER A 62 11.18 6.67 -13.75
CA SER A 62 12.63 6.62 -14.04
C SER A 62 12.99 6.03 -15.41
N ASP A 63 12.07 5.29 -16.03
CA ASP A 63 12.19 4.75 -17.39
C ASP A 63 11.48 5.59 -18.46
N GLY A 64 11.11 6.83 -18.14
CA GLY A 64 10.51 7.79 -19.08
C GLY A 64 9.01 7.61 -19.30
N VAL A 65 8.37 6.63 -18.65
CA VAL A 65 6.91 6.46 -18.74
C VAL A 65 6.21 7.61 -18.03
N ARG A 66 5.27 8.25 -18.74
CA ARG A 66 4.47 9.33 -18.19
C ARG A 66 3.27 8.77 -17.42
N LEU A 67 3.10 9.27 -16.20
CA LEU A 67 2.12 8.79 -15.23
C LEU A 67 1.20 9.93 -14.82
N HIS A 68 -0.09 9.61 -14.70
CA HIS A 68 -1.10 10.53 -14.20
C HIS A 68 -1.38 10.26 -12.72
N SER A 69 -1.61 11.32 -11.96
CA SER A 69 -1.93 11.24 -10.53
C SER A 69 -2.87 12.38 -10.14
N TRP A 70 -3.68 12.15 -9.11
CA TRP A 70 -4.45 13.20 -8.45
C TRP A 70 -3.88 13.49 -7.08
N PHE A 71 -3.60 14.77 -6.82
CA PHE A 71 -3.28 15.21 -5.47
C PHE A 71 -4.47 15.95 -4.88
N ILE A 72 -5.18 15.30 -3.96
CA ILE A 72 -6.43 15.79 -3.39
C ILE A 72 -6.13 16.33 -1.98
N LYS A 73 -6.43 17.60 -1.77
CA LYS A 73 -6.16 18.30 -0.51
C LYS A 73 -7.44 18.43 0.31
N PHE A 74 -7.32 18.31 1.64
CA PHE A 74 -8.42 18.63 2.54
C PHE A 74 -8.73 20.13 2.53
N SER A 75 -7.69 20.96 2.52
CA SER A 75 -7.79 22.42 2.41
C SER A 75 -6.54 22.98 1.71
N PRO A 76 -6.59 24.21 1.16
CA PRO A 76 -5.45 24.80 0.45
C PRO A 76 -4.17 24.89 1.29
N ASN A 77 -4.31 25.07 2.62
CA ASN A 77 -3.21 25.21 3.57
C ASN A 77 -3.12 24.00 4.52
N SER A 78 -3.54 22.81 4.07
CA SER A 78 -3.59 21.60 4.90
C SER A 78 -2.18 21.12 5.26
N THR A 79 -1.82 21.24 6.55
CA THR A 79 -0.57 20.71 7.11
C THR A 79 -0.73 19.31 7.71
N GLY A 80 -1.85 18.62 7.41
CA GLY A 80 -2.11 17.27 7.89
C GLY A 80 -1.20 16.22 7.23
N PRO A 81 -1.24 14.98 7.71
CA PRO A 81 -0.49 13.88 7.11
C PRO A 81 -0.89 13.71 5.63
N THR A 82 0.06 13.30 4.80
CA THR A 82 -0.19 13.05 3.38
C THR A 82 -0.20 11.55 3.11
N ILE A 83 -1.34 11.03 2.66
CA ILE A 83 -1.53 9.63 2.34
C ILE A 83 -1.17 9.40 0.87
N LEU A 84 -0.10 8.62 0.63
CA LEU A 84 0.21 8.08 -0.68
C LEU A 84 -0.62 6.81 -0.89
N PHE A 85 -1.66 6.91 -1.72
CA PHE A 85 -2.66 5.87 -1.92
C PHE A 85 -2.32 5.00 -3.14
N PHE A 86 -2.14 3.71 -2.87
CA PHE A 86 -1.91 2.66 -3.85
C PHE A 86 -3.15 1.78 -3.99
N GLN A 87 -3.75 1.85 -5.17
CA GLN A 87 -5.00 1.17 -5.51
C GLN A 87 -4.84 -0.32 -5.82
N GLU A 88 -5.96 -1.03 -5.79
CA GLU A 88 -6.11 -2.41 -6.23
C GLU A 88 -5.87 -2.61 -7.73
N ASN A 89 -5.69 -3.88 -8.11
CA ASN A 89 -5.35 -4.30 -9.47
C ASN A 89 -6.41 -3.97 -10.53
N ALA A 90 -7.67 -3.90 -10.12
CA ALA A 90 -8.84 -3.63 -10.97
C ALA A 90 -9.21 -2.15 -11.03
N GLY A 91 -8.33 -1.25 -10.55
CA GLY A 91 -8.74 0.09 -10.16
C GLY A 91 -9.19 1.04 -11.28
N SER A 92 -9.22 0.60 -12.53
CA SER A 92 -9.68 1.36 -13.71
C SER A 92 -10.72 0.60 -14.54
N ILE A 93 -11.27 -0.52 -14.03
CA ILE A 93 -12.12 -1.42 -14.83
C ILE A 93 -13.51 -0.81 -15.07
N LEU A 94 -14.18 -0.21 -14.06
CA LEU A 94 -15.50 0.39 -14.23
C LEU A 94 -15.63 1.80 -13.64
N LEU A 95 -16.52 2.59 -14.24
CA LEU A 95 -17.02 3.88 -13.73
C LEU A 95 -17.32 3.86 -12.22
N ALA A 96 -17.98 2.79 -11.78
CA ALA A 96 -18.39 2.59 -10.40
C ALA A 96 -17.19 2.47 -9.45
N ASP A 97 -16.09 1.87 -9.89
CA ASP A 97 -14.91 1.65 -9.04
C ASP A 97 -14.18 2.97 -8.75
N ILE A 98 -14.07 3.84 -9.76
CA ILE A 98 -13.48 5.18 -9.60
C ILE A 98 -14.37 6.04 -8.69
N ALA A 99 -15.69 6.02 -8.88
CA ALA A 99 -16.62 6.76 -8.03
C ALA A 99 -16.57 6.29 -6.57
N HIS A 100 -16.59 4.97 -6.34
CA HIS A 100 -16.49 4.36 -5.01
C HIS A 100 -15.17 4.71 -4.32
N ARG A 101 -14.06 4.73 -5.05
CA ARG A 101 -12.75 5.14 -4.51
C ARG A 101 -12.72 6.63 -4.17
N LEU A 102 -13.21 7.49 -5.05
CA LEU A 102 -13.26 8.93 -4.79
C LEU A 102 -14.16 9.25 -3.59
N GLU A 103 -15.22 8.48 -3.38
CA GLU A 103 -16.08 8.59 -2.20
C GLU A 103 -15.36 8.18 -0.91
N MET A 104 -14.63 7.06 -0.93
CA MET A 104 -13.75 6.67 0.18
C MET A 104 -12.74 7.77 0.50
N VAL A 105 -12.10 8.36 -0.53
CA VAL A 105 -11.14 9.45 -0.34
C VAL A 105 -11.81 10.69 0.22
N ARG A 106 -13.00 11.06 -0.25
CA ARG A 106 -13.78 12.18 0.31
C ARG A 106 -14.01 11.99 1.82
N ILE A 107 -14.39 10.78 2.24
CA ILE A 107 -14.61 10.45 3.66
C ILE A 107 -13.28 10.42 4.42
N MET A 108 -12.21 9.89 3.82
CA MET A 108 -10.86 9.87 4.38
C MET A 108 -10.36 11.29 4.70
N LEU A 109 -10.51 12.23 3.77
CA LEU A 109 -10.18 13.64 3.97
C LEU A 109 -10.96 14.22 5.17
N GLN A 110 -12.27 13.99 5.21
CA GLN A 110 -13.15 14.51 6.27
C GLN A 110 -12.89 13.88 7.65
N LYS A 111 -12.57 12.58 7.70
CA LYS A 111 -12.38 11.86 8.96
C LYS A 111 -10.95 11.97 9.49
N LEU A 112 -9.95 12.15 8.62
CA LEU A 112 -8.53 12.16 9.01
C LEU A 112 -7.87 13.53 8.90
N HIS A 113 -8.51 14.51 8.25
CA HIS A 113 -7.96 15.84 7.96
C HIS A 113 -6.57 15.75 7.28
N CYS A 114 -6.47 14.84 6.32
CA CYS A 114 -5.24 14.49 5.62
C CYS A 114 -5.26 14.99 4.17
N ASN A 115 -4.13 14.93 3.47
CA ASN A 115 -4.08 15.04 2.02
C ASN A 115 -3.96 13.64 1.41
N VAL A 116 -4.42 13.42 0.18
CA VAL A 116 -4.35 12.12 -0.48
C VAL A 116 -3.75 12.27 -1.87
N PHE A 117 -2.65 11.56 -2.12
CA PHE A 117 -2.02 11.45 -3.44
C PHE A 117 -2.36 10.09 -4.05
N MET A 118 -3.12 10.10 -5.14
CA MET A 118 -3.59 8.91 -5.84
C MET A 118 -2.79 8.72 -7.12
N LEU A 119 -1.92 7.71 -7.15
CA LEU A 119 -1.15 7.35 -8.34
C LEU A 119 -1.97 6.42 -9.24
N SER A 120 -2.08 6.76 -10.53
CA SER A 120 -2.48 5.78 -11.56
C SER A 120 -1.24 5.11 -12.13
N TYR A 121 -1.09 3.81 -11.88
CA TYR A 121 0.06 3.04 -12.37
C TYR A 121 0.15 3.08 -13.90
N ARG A 122 1.33 2.79 -14.46
CA ARG A 122 1.49 2.62 -15.90
C ARG A 122 0.46 1.65 -16.49
N GLY A 123 -0.13 2.05 -17.61
CA GLY A 123 -1.23 1.36 -18.26
C GLY A 123 -2.63 1.67 -17.70
N TYR A 124 -2.76 2.16 -16.47
CA TYR A 124 -4.04 2.49 -15.82
C TYR A 124 -4.45 3.94 -16.04
N GLY A 125 -5.76 4.19 -16.11
CA GLY A 125 -6.30 5.54 -16.30
C GLY A 125 -5.64 6.25 -17.49
N ALA A 126 -5.19 7.49 -17.28
CA ALA A 126 -4.49 8.28 -18.29
C ALA A 126 -2.97 8.04 -18.36
N SER A 127 -2.44 7.07 -17.60
CA SER A 127 -1.01 6.75 -17.61
C SER A 127 -0.60 5.93 -18.85
N ASP A 128 0.61 6.20 -19.33
CA ASP A 128 1.19 5.52 -20.47
C ASP A 128 1.81 4.17 -20.08
N GLY A 129 2.33 3.41 -21.06
CA GLY A 129 3.04 2.15 -20.84
C GLY A 129 2.17 0.93 -20.53
N TYR A 130 2.83 -0.15 -20.09
CA TYR A 130 2.22 -1.44 -19.76
C TYR A 130 2.60 -1.88 -18.34
N PRO A 131 1.66 -2.45 -17.57
CA PRO A 131 1.90 -2.83 -16.18
C PRO A 131 2.82 -4.05 -16.07
N SER A 132 3.83 -3.93 -15.21
CA SER A 132 4.71 -5.01 -14.76
C SER A 132 5.09 -4.73 -13.30
N GLN A 133 5.51 -5.74 -12.53
CA GLN A 133 5.91 -5.49 -11.13
C GLN A 133 7.03 -4.45 -11.04
N GLN A 134 8.10 -4.60 -11.84
CA GLN A 134 9.21 -3.66 -11.83
C GLN A 134 8.76 -2.25 -12.23
N GLY A 135 7.91 -2.14 -13.25
CA GLY A 135 7.39 -0.87 -13.69
C GLY A 135 6.54 -0.18 -12.63
N ILE A 136 5.60 -0.91 -12.01
CA ILE A 136 4.74 -0.38 -10.95
C ILE A 136 5.59 0.05 -9.74
N THR A 137 6.64 -0.70 -9.38
CA THR A 137 7.57 -0.29 -8.33
C THR A 137 8.27 1.04 -8.66
N ARG A 138 8.69 1.25 -9.91
CA ARG A 138 9.28 2.54 -10.35
C ARG A 138 8.27 3.67 -10.28
N ASP A 139 7.02 3.42 -10.68
CA ASP A 139 5.95 4.42 -10.63
C ASP A 139 5.65 4.86 -9.20
N ALA A 140 5.60 3.88 -8.29
CA ALA A 140 5.37 4.10 -6.88
C ALA A 140 6.54 4.88 -6.23
N GLN A 141 7.78 4.61 -6.65
CA GLN A 141 8.95 5.39 -6.26
C GLN A 141 8.86 6.84 -6.78
N ALA A 142 8.49 7.04 -8.04
CA ALA A 142 8.35 8.38 -8.63
C ALA A 142 7.30 9.23 -7.90
N ALA A 143 6.18 8.61 -7.46
CA ALA A 143 5.17 9.28 -6.66
C ALA A 143 5.70 9.70 -5.27
N LEU A 144 6.44 8.81 -4.59
CA LEU A 144 7.03 9.15 -3.30
C LEU A 144 8.08 10.25 -3.44
N ASP A 145 8.92 10.20 -4.47
CA ASP A 145 9.94 11.22 -4.72
C ASP A 145 9.32 12.58 -5.04
N HIS A 146 8.25 12.59 -5.83
CA HIS A 146 7.48 13.81 -6.08
C HIS A 146 6.95 14.42 -4.78
N LEU A 147 6.27 13.64 -3.94
CA LEU A 147 5.77 14.11 -2.64
C LEU A 147 6.91 14.61 -1.73
N SER A 148 8.05 13.92 -1.72
CA SER A 148 9.20 14.27 -0.87
C SER A 148 9.84 15.60 -1.26
N GLN A 149 9.63 16.08 -2.49
CA GLN A 149 10.18 17.35 -3.00
C GLN A 149 9.21 18.52 -2.84
N ARG A 150 7.98 18.26 -2.39
CA ARG A 150 6.96 19.30 -2.21
C ARG A 150 7.24 20.14 -0.97
N THR A 151 6.99 21.44 -1.07
CA THR A 151 7.16 22.41 0.02
C THR A 151 5.85 22.76 0.73
N ASP A 152 4.72 22.31 0.17
CA ASP A 152 3.37 22.62 0.65
C ASP A 152 2.77 21.50 1.53
N ILE A 153 3.53 20.45 1.82
CA ILE A 153 3.16 19.36 2.72
C ILE A 153 4.25 19.10 3.75
N ASP A 154 3.89 18.46 4.85
CA ASP A 154 4.86 17.91 5.80
C ASP A 154 5.41 16.57 5.28
N THR A 155 6.60 16.61 4.67
CA THR A 155 7.24 15.42 4.09
C THR A 155 7.67 14.39 5.13
N SER A 156 7.71 14.75 6.42
CA SER A 156 7.96 13.81 7.52
C SER A 156 6.73 12.96 7.88
N GLN A 157 5.55 13.33 7.36
CA GLN A 157 4.25 12.71 7.64
C GLN A 157 3.62 12.06 6.38
N ILE A 158 4.46 11.49 5.52
CA ILE A 158 3.97 10.70 4.38
C ILE A 158 3.60 9.29 4.87
N VAL A 159 2.33 8.94 4.76
CA VAL A 159 1.78 7.62 5.12
C VAL A 159 1.45 6.87 3.84
N VAL A 160 1.98 5.66 3.69
CA VAL A 160 1.64 4.82 2.54
C VAL A 160 0.38 4.01 2.88
N PHE A 161 -0.63 4.10 2.03
CA PHE A 161 -1.86 3.30 2.16
C PHE A 161 -1.98 2.41 0.92
N GLY A 162 -2.07 1.11 1.12
CA GLY A 162 -2.22 0.16 0.03
C GLY A 162 -3.36 -0.82 0.26
N ARG A 163 -4.22 -0.98 -0.76
CA ARG A 163 -5.28 -2.01 -0.77
C ARG A 163 -4.94 -3.11 -1.76
N SER A 164 -5.10 -4.38 -1.36
CA SER A 164 -4.93 -5.52 -2.26
C SER A 164 -3.55 -5.50 -2.94
N LEU A 165 -3.49 -5.44 -4.28
CA LEU A 165 -2.22 -5.23 -5.01
C LEU A 165 -1.46 -3.99 -4.53
N GLY A 166 -2.16 -2.89 -4.25
CA GLY A 166 -1.57 -1.67 -3.74
C GLY A 166 -0.88 -1.84 -2.39
N GLY A 167 -1.30 -2.82 -1.58
CA GLY A 167 -0.60 -3.18 -0.35
C GLY A 167 0.77 -3.80 -0.60
N ALA A 168 0.89 -4.68 -1.61
CA ALA A 168 2.17 -5.23 -2.04
C ALA A 168 3.11 -4.13 -2.58
N VAL A 169 2.56 -3.20 -3.38
CA VAL A 169 3.28 -2.02 -3.90
C VAL A 169 3.75 -1.12 -2.75
N GLY A 170 2.85 -0.80 -1.82
CA GLY A 170 3.11 0.05 -0.67
C GLY A 170 4.15 -0.54 0.29
N ALA A 171 4.11 -1.85 0.51
CA ALA A 171 5.11 -2.55 1.31
C ALA A 171 6.51 -2.43 0.70
N VAL A 172 6.65 -2.61 -0.62
CA VAL A 172 7.93 -2.48 -1.33
C VAL A 172 8.47 -1.05 -1.24
N VAL A 173 7.65 -0.04 -1.53
CA VAL A 173 8.07 1.37 -1.44
C VAL A 173 8.46 1.76 -0.02
N THR A 174 7.70 1.32 0.97
CA THR A 174 8.00 1.59 2.39
C THR A 174 9.33 0.96 2.79
N LYS A 175 9.55 -0.31 2.44
CA LYS A 175 10.81 -1.01 2.71
C LYS A 175 12.00 -0.27 2.10
N ASN A 176 11.87 0.17 0.86
CA ASN A 176 12.97 0.78 0.12
C ASN A 176 13.28 2.22 0.56
N ASN A 177 12.36 2.89 1.26
CA ASN A 177 12.48 4.31 1.62
C ASN A 177 12.21 4.53 3.11
N PRO A 178 13.04 3.97 4.00
CA PRO A 178 12.74 3.99 5.42
C PRO A 178 12.69 5.39 6.04
N ASP A 179 13.41 6.34 5.43
CA ASP A 179 13.52 7.72 5.93
C ASP A 179 12.42 8.65 5.41
N LYS A 180 11.74 8.29 4.31
CA LYS A 180 10.70 9.12 3.67
C LYS A 180 9.29 8.70 4.07
N VAL A 181 9.10 7.46 4.54
CA VAL A 181 7.78 6.94 4.89
C VAL A 181 7.60 6.90 6.40
N ALA A 182 6.57 7.58 6.89
CA ALA A 182 6.25 7.66 8.31
C ALA A 182 5.60 6.37 8.83
N ALA A 183 4.65 5.82 8.07
CA ALA A 183 3.88 4.63 8.43
C ALA A 183 3.29 3.94 7.19
N LEU A 184 2.92 2.67 7.34
CA LEU A 184 2.27 1.85 6.32
C LEU A 184 0.89 1.38 6.79
N ILE A 185 -0.12 1.52 5.94
CA ILE A 185 -1.46 0.95 6.15
C ILE A 185 -1.72 -0.06 5.03
N LEU A 186 -2.01 -1.30 5.42
CA LEU A 186 -2.34 -2.40 4.53
C LEU A 186 -3.79 -2.81 4.75
N GLU A 187 -4.58 -2.81 3.68
CA GLU A 187 -5.96 -3.25 3.68
C GLU A 187 -6.13 -4.45 2.73
N ASN A 188 -6.74 -5.54 3.22
CA ASN A 188 -7.15 -6.69 2.40
C ASN A 188 -6.09 -7.15 1.38
N THR A 189 -4.84 -7.26 1.86
CA THR A 189 -3.65 -7.54 1.04
C THR A 189 -3.25 -9.00 1.15
N PHE A 190 -2.60 -9.51 0.11
CA PHE A 190 -2.18 -10.90 0.00
C PHE A 190 -0.70 -11.12 0.35
N THR A 191 -0.35 -12.35 0.73
CA THR A 191 1.03 -12.76 1.05
C THR A 191 1.92 -12.84 -0.18
N SER A 192 1.42 -13.38 -1.28
CA SER A 192 2.04 -13.33 -2.60
C SER A 192 1.02 -13.57 -3.73
N ILE A 193 1.37 -13.21 -4.97
CA ILE A 193 0.52 -13.56 -6.12
C ILE A 193 0.45 -15.08 -6.31
N LEU A 194 1.53 -15.79 -5.99
CA LEU A 194 1.57 -17.26 -6.05
C LEU A 194 0.60 -17.89 -5.04
N ASP A 195 0.52 -17.34 -3.84
CA ASP A 195 -0.43 -17.77 -2.81
C ASP A 195 -1.87 -17.54 -3.27
N MET A 196 -2.15 -16.39 -3.88
CA MET A 196 -3.45 -16.10 -4.50
C MET A 196 -3.76 -17.05 -5.65
N ALA A 197 -2.80 -17.38 -6.51
CA ALA A 197 -2.98 -18.36 -7.57
C ALA A 197 -3.31 -19.75 -7.00
N GLY A 198 -2.70 -20.14 -5.88
CA GLY A 198 -3.00 -21.39 -5.19
C GLY A 198 -4.40 -21.43 -4.55
N VAL A 199 -4.97 -20.27 -4.19
CA VAL A 199 -6.36 -20.14 -3.72
C VAL A 199 -7.34 -20.27 -4.89
N LEU A 200 -7.07 -19.59 -6.00
CA LEU A 200 -7.93 -19.59 -7.19
C LEU A 200 -7.90 -20.93 -7.95
N LEU A 201 -6.74 -21.61 -7.95
CA LEU A 201 -6.52 -22.85 -8.69
C LEU A 201 -6.01 -23.94 -7.73
N PRO A 202 -6.89 -24.49 -6.87
CA PRO A 202 -6.48 -25.43 -5.82
C PRO A 202 -5.84 -26.71 -6.37
N PHE A 203 -6.18 -27.14 -7.60
CA PHE A 203 -5.58 -28.29 -8.27
C PHE A 203 -4.12 -28.05 -8.70
N LEU A 204 -3.72 -26.79 -8.90
CA LEU A 204 -2.34 -26.40 -9.22
C LEU A 204 -1.48 -26.14 -7.97
N LYS A 205 -2.08 -26.14 -6.77
CA LYS A 205 -1.41 -25.85 -5.49
C LYS A 205 -0.19 -26.74 -5.23
N TRP A 206 -0.21 -28.00 -5.68
CA TRP A 206 0.91 -28.93 -5.52
C TRP A 206 2.12 -28.60 -6.42
N PHE A 207 1.88 -27.91 -7.54
CA PHE A 207 2.90 -27.51 -8.51
C PHE A 207 3.35 -26.04 -8.34
N ILE A 208 2.51 -25.19 -7.73
CA ILE A 208 2.80 -23.78 -7.43
C ILE A 208 3.43 -23.69 -6.02
N GLY A 209 4.73 -23.45 -5.95
CA GLY A 209 5.46 -23.27 -4.69
C GLY A 209 5.31 -21.88 -4.07
N GLY A 210 4.08 -21.48 -3.71
CA GLY A 210 3.79 -20.28 -2.91
C GLY A 210 4.30 -20.40 -1.47
N SER A 211 4.25 -19.30 -0.70
CA SER A 211 4.62 -19.32 0.73
C SER A 211 3.71 -20.19 1.60
N ILE A 212 2.53 -20.55 1.09
CA ILE A 212 1.54 -21.43 1.76
C ILE A 212 1.68 -22.90 1.30
N SER A 213 2.50 -23.21 0.31
CA SER A 213 2.60 -24.54 -0.32
C SER A 213 3.97 -25.20 -0.07
N SER A 214 3.97 -26.44 0.43
CA SER A 214 5.17 -27.28 0.59
C SER A 214 5.62 -27.95 -0.72
N GLY A 215 5.00 -27.62 -1.86
CA GLY A 215 5.31 -28.23 -3.16
C GLY A 215 6.65 -27.76 -3.76
N PRO A 216 7.19 -28.49 -4.75
CA PRO A 216 8.42 -28.09 -5.42
C PRO A 216 8.25 -26.72 -6.11
N LYS A 217 9.14 -25.76 -5.80
CA LYS A 217 9.12 -24.35 -6.26
C LYS A 217 9.47 -24.15 -7.75
N ILE A 218 9.14 -25.13 -8.60
CA ILE A 218 9.54 -25.17 -10.01
C ILE A 218 8.95 -23.98 -10.79
N LEU A 219 7.72 -23.57 -10.46
CA LEU A 219 7.04 -22.44 -11.10
C LEU A 219 7.51 -21.06 -10.59
N ASN A 220 8.27 -20.98 -9.50
CA ASN A 220 8.71 -19.69 -8.94
C ASN A 220 9.72 -18.98 -9.85
N PHE A 221 10.50 -19.74 -10.63
CA PHE A 221 11.42 -19.18 -11.65
C PHE A 221 10.70 -18.58 -12.85
N ILE A 222 9.41 -18.90 -13.02
CA ILE A 222 8.63 -18.59 -14.21
C ILE A 222 7.78 -17.33 -14.01
N VAL A 223 7.44 -17.02 -12.76
CA VAL A 223 6.58 -15.89 -12.40
C VAL A 223 7.36 -14.58 -12.43
N ARG A 224 7.03 -13.72 -13.40
CA ARG A 224 7.65 -12.40 -13.58
C ARG A 224 7.28 -11.39 -12.49
N SER A 225 6.07 -11.50 -11.96
CA SER A 225 5.53 -10.62 -10.92
C SER A 225 5.09 -11.41 -9.69
N PRO A 226 6.02 -11.93 -8.86
CA PRO A 226 5.64 -12.74 -7.70
C PRO A 226 4.95 -11.94 -6.58
N TRP A 227 5.22 -10.63 -6.48
CA TRP A 227 4.75 -9.74 -5.42
C TRP A 227 4.78 -10.43 -4.03
N SER A 228 5.95 -10.90 -3.58
CA SER A 228 6.10 -11.59 -2.30
C SER A 228 6.05 -10.61 -1.12
N THR A 229 4.85 -10.12 -0.81
CA THR A 229 4.59 -9.18 0.29
C THR A 229 5.08 -9.74 1.63
N ILE A 230 4.94 -11.05 1.85
CA ILE A 230 5.37 -11.72 3.08
C ILE A 230 6.87 -11.59 3.35
N ASP A 231 7.71 -11.59 2.31
CA ASP A 231 9.16 -11.43 2.46
C ASP A 231 9.55 -9.98 2.71
N VAL A 232 8.75 -9.04 2.20
CA VAL A 232 8.97 -7.60 2.30
C VAL A 232 8.51 -7.07 3.65
N VAL A 233 7.32 -7.45 4.10
CA VAL A 233 6.67 -6.88 5.29
C VAL A 233 7.48 -7.13 6.57
N GLY A 234 8.16 -8.27 6.68
CA GLY A 234 9.03 -8.58 7.83
C GLY A 234 10.28 -7.70 7.95
N GLN A 235 10.64 -6.97 6.89
CA GLN A 235 11.80 -6.08 6.85
C GLN A 235 11.44 -4.63 7.19
N ILE A 236 10.14 -4.29 7.18
CA ILE A 236 9.65 -2.94 7.41
C ILE A 236 9.72 -2.62 8.91
N LYS A 237 10.36 -1.49 9.25
CA LYS A 237 10.54 -1.04 10.64
C LYS A 237 9.57 0.05 11.04
N GLN A 238 8.96 0.72 10.06
CA GLN A 238 7.93 1.73 10.23
C GLN A 238 6.70 1.12 10.92
N PRO A 239 5.91 1.91 11.64
CA PRO A 239 4.61 1.46 12.14
C PRO A 239 3.73 0.92 11.01
N ILE A 240 3.05 -0.20 11.25
CA ILE A 240 2.19 -0.85 10.26
C ILE A 240 0.80 -1.08 10.84
N LEU A 241 -0.24 -0.62 10.14
CA LEU A 241 -1.64 -0.93 10.43
C LEU A 241 -2.14 -1.95 9.41
N PHE A 242 -2.72 -3.04 9.90
CA PHE A 242 -3.36 -4.06 9.12
C PHE A 242 -4.87 -3.98 9.32
N LEU A 243 -5.61 -3.78 8.23
CA LEU A 243 -7.07 -3.69 8.17
C LEU A 243 -7.59 -4.90 7.38
N SER A 244 -8.33 -5.78 8.05
CA SER A 244 -8.70 -7.10 7.53
C SER A 244 -10.21 -7.29 7.55
N GLY A 245 -10.83 -7.37 6.39
CA GLY A 245 -12.23 -7.74 6.23
C GLY A 245 -12.40 -9.26 6.35
N LEU A 246 -13.16 -9.74 7.34
CA LEU A 246 -13.32 -11.19 7.58
C LEU A 246 -14.23 -11.90 6.56
N ARG A 247 -14.92 -11.15 5.71
CA ARG A 247 -15.75 -11.66 4.61
C ARG A 247 -15.16 -11.34 3.23
N ASP A 248 -13.86 -11.06 3.19
CA ASP A 248 -13.14 -10.85 1.93
C ASP A 248 -13.29 -12.08 1.02
N GLU A 249 -13.96 -11.86 -0.09
CA GLU A 249 -14.33 -12.82 -1.12
C GLU A 249 -13.22 -13.04 -2.15
N MET A 250 -12.20 -12.18 -2.16
CA MET A 250 -11.08 -12.23 -3.11
C MET A 250 -9.80 -12.71 -2.44
N VAL A 251 -9.39 -12.07 -1.34
CA VAL A 251 -8.18 -12.41 -0.58
C VAL A 251 -8.59 -13.03 0.75
N PRO A 252 -8.30 -14.33 0.98
CA PRO A 252 -8.67 -14.96 2.24
C PRO A 252 -8.08 -14.24 3.47
N PRO A 253 -8.87 -13.95 4.52
CA PRO A 253 -8.45 -13.13 5.67
C PRO A 253 -7.21 -13.67 6.41
N PHE A 254 -6.99 -14.99 6.39
CA PHE A 254 -5.82 -15.60 7.01
C PHE A 254 -4.49 -15.08 6.41
N GLN A 255 -4.48 -14.61 5.16
CA GLN A 255 -3.28 -14.02 4.54
C GLN A 255 -2.87 -12.72 5.24
N MET A 256 -3.84 -11.88 5.62
CA MET A 256 -3.57 -10.68 6.41
C MET A 256 -3.02 -11.04 7.79
N GLN A 257 -3.55 -12.10 8.42
CA GLN A 257 -3.02 -12.59 9.70
C GLN A 257 -1.58 -13.10 9.58
N MET A 258 -1.25 -13.80 8.48
CA MET A 258 0.13 -14.24 8.19
C MET A 258 1.09 -13.05 7.99
N LEU A 259 0.66 -12.03 7.24
CA LEU A 259 1.45 -10.81 7.05
C LEU A 259 1.71 -10.10 8.38
N TYR A 260 0.68 -9.97 9.22
CA TYR A 260 0.83 -9.39 10.56
C TYR A 260 1.77 -10.21 11.44
N ALA A 261 1.59 -11.53 11.53
CA ALA A 261 2.46 -12.39 12.33
C ALA A 261 3.93 -12.27 11.91
N LYS A 262 4.19 -12.21 10.59
CA LYS A 262 5.53 -12.03 10.03
C LYS A 262 6.14 -10.67 10.36
N ALA A 263 5.34 -9.60 10.28
CA ALA A 263 5.79 -8.25 10.61
C ALA A 263 6.03 -8.10 12.12
N ALA A 264 5.07 -8.53 12.94
CA ALA A 264 5.10 -8.45 14.40
C ALA A 264 6.27 -9.20 15.02
N ALA A 265 6.75 -10.28 14.38
CA ALA A 265 7.96 -10.99 14.80
C ALA A 265 9.23 -10.12 14.81
N HIS A 266 9.27 -9.05 14.00
CA HIS A 266 10.46 -8.20 13.85
C HIS A 266 10.19 -6.69 14.06
N ASN A 267 8.93 -6.32 14.33
CA ASN A 267 8.49 -4.95 14.50
C ASN A 267 7.36 -4.87 15.54
N LYS A 268 7.65 -4.26 16.69
CA LYS A 268 6.69 -4.10 17.79
C LYS A 268 5.60 -3.05 17.52
N ARG A 269 5.72 -2.27 16.44
CA ARG A 269 4.80 -1.19 16.06
C ARG A 269 3.81 -1.66 15.00
N CYS A 270 3.26 -2.85 15.18
CA CYS A 270 2.24 -3.40 14.29
C CYS A 270 0.88 -3.40 15.01
N THR A 271 -0.16 -2.94 14.33
CA THR A 271 -1.54 -2.95 14.82
C THR A 271 -2.40 -3.72 13.84
N PHE A 272 -3.23 -4.64 14.35
CA PHE A 272 -4.13 -5.46 13.54
C PHE A 272 -5.58 -5.18 13.94
N VAL A 273 -6.44 -4.92 12.96
CA VAL A 273 -7.87 -4.63 13.17
C VAL A 273 -8.69 -5.43 12.17
N ASP A 274 -9.60 -6.24 12.69
CA ASP A 274 -10.54 -7.02 11.90
C ASP A 274 -11.91 -6.34 11.80
N PHE A 275 -12.58 -6.57 10.67
CA PHE A 275 -13.92 -6.11 10.36
C PHE A 275 -14.81 -7.32 10.02
N PRO A 276 -15.67 -7.78 10.96
CA PRO A 276 -16.43 -9.04 10.81
C PRO A 276 -17.34 -9.12 9.58
N THR A 277 -17.80 -7.97 9.08
CA THR A 277 -18.69 -7.86 7.92
C THR A 277 -18.00 -7.28 6.69
N GLY A 278 -16.72 -6.90 6.79
CA GLY A 278 -15.98 -6.29 5.69
C GLY A 278 -15.66 -7.30 4.59
N MET A 279 -16.06 -6.95 3.37
CA MET A 279 -15.70 -7.57 2.10
C MET A 279 -14.52 -6.81 1.47
N HIS A 280 -14.01 -7.31 0.34
CA HIS A 280 -12.73 -6.83 -0.20
C HIS A 280 -12.68 -5.32 -0.47
N MET A 281 -13.76 -4.77 -1.02
CA MET A 281 -13.86 -3.37 -1.48
C MET A 281 -14.67 -2.45 -0.57
N ASP A 282 -15.41 -3.01 0.38
CA ASP A 282 -16.37 -2.30 1.22
C ASP A 282 -15.98 -2.24 2.70
N THR A 283 -14.80 -2.76 3.07
CA THR A 283 -14.37 -2.85 4.48
C THR A 283 -14.46 -1.49 5.20
N TRP A 284 -14.13 -0.40 4.51
CA TRP A 284 -14.28 0.97 5.03
C TRP A 284 -15.73 1.42 5.24
N LEU A 285 -16.66 0.90 4.44
CA LEU A 285 -18.09 1.19 4.51
C LEU A 285 -18.75 0.33 5.59
N ALA A 286 -18.49 -0.98 5.56
CA ALA A 286 -18.99 -1.95 6.53
C ALA A 286 -18.46 -1.68 7.95
N GLY A 287 -17.20 -1.27 8.06
CA GLY A 287 -16.57 -0.89 9.32
C GLY A 287 -16.95 0.52 9.82
N GLY A 288 -17.50 1.37 8.95
CA GLY A 288 -18.01 2.70 9.28
C GLY A 288 -17.07 3.53 10.15
N ASP A 289 -17.61 4.10 11.24
CA ASP A 289 -16.81 4.93 12.16
C ASP A 289 -15.69 4.16 12.87
N HIS A 290 -15.87 2.86 13.12
CA HIS A 290 -14.82 2.04 13.73
C HIS A 290 -13.58 1.94 12.83
N TYR A 291 -13.78 1.81 11.52
CA TYR A 291 -12.70 1.80 10.54
C TYR A 291 -11.90 3.10 10.59
N TRP A 292 -12.57 4.24 10.43
CA TRP A 292 -11.92 5.54 10.39
C TRP A 292 -11.30 5.93 11.74
N LYS A 293 -11.91 5.54 12.87
CA LYS A 293 -11.35 5.73 14.20
C LYS A 293 -10.05 4.93 14.38
N SER A 294 -10.01 3.68 13.92
CA SER A 294 -8.80 2.85 13.97
C SER A 294 -7.66 3.47 13.17
N VAL A 295 -7.94 3.94 11.94
CA VAL A 295 -6.95 4.61 11.09
C VAL A 295 -6.47 5.91 11.74
N ARG A 296 -7.39 6.75 12.22
CA ARG A 296 -7.04 8.02 12.89
C ARG A 296 -6.17 7.79 14.12
N THR A 297 -6.56 6.85 14.98
CA THR A 297 -5.83 6.52 16.21
C THR A 297 -4.42 6.06 15.89
N PHE A 298 -4.27 5.19 14.88
CA PHE A 298 -2.97 4.73 14.43
C PHE A 298 -2.08 5.88 13.93
N ILE A 299 -2.61 6.77 13.09
CA ILE A 299 -1.86 7.94 12.59
C ILE A 299 -1.44 8.85 13.74
N GLN A 300 -2.37 9.20 14.65
CA GLN A 300 -2.07 10.07 15.80
C GLN A 300 -0.98 9.50 16.71
N GLN A 301 -1.01 8.19 16.96
CA GLN A 301 -0.02 7.54 17.83
C GLN A 301 1.36 7.42 17.19
N ASN A 302 1.44 7.29 15.86
CA ASN A 302 2.67 6.85 15.18
C ASN A 302 3.31 7.90 14.27
N VAL A 303 2.52 8.87 13.80
CA VAL A 303 2.93 9.89 12.82
C VAL A 303 2.99 11.25 13.51
N ASP A 304 1.93 11.65 14.21
CA ASP A 304 1.87 12.97 14.87
C ASP A 304 2.87 13.08 16.04
N GLN A 305 3.12 11.99 16.78
CA GLN A 305 4.10 11.98 17.87
C GLN A 305 5.55 12.16 17.41
N LYS A 306 5.87 11.77 16.17
CA LYS A 306 7.20 11.99 15.58
C LYS A 306 7.51 13.50 15.49
N LYS A 307 6.48 14.32 15.22
CA LYS A 307 6.59 15.78 15.23
C LYS A 307 6.96 16.32 16.60
N LEU A 308 6.33 15.81 17.67
CA LEU A 308 6.61 16.24 19.03
C LEU A 308 8.05 15.89 19.46
N PHE A 309 8.54 14.70 19.13
CA PHE A 309 9.89 14.27 19.49
C PHE A 309 10.99 15.04 18.73
N VAL A 310 10.77 15.36 17.45
CA VAL A 310 11.69 16.18 16.64
C VAL A 310 11.75 17.61 17.15
N ILE A 311 10.61 18.23 17.48
CA ILE A 311 10.55 19.59 18.04
C ILE A 311 11.31 19.65 19.38
N VAL A 312 11.04 18.71 20.29
CA VAL A 312 11.71 18.66 21.61
C VAL A 312 13.22 18.44 21.46
N SER A 313 13.65 17.61 20.50
CA SER A 313 15.08 17.35 20.27
C SER A 313 15.82 18.53 19.65
N GLN A 314 15.15 19.35 18.83
CA GLN A 314 15.73 20.57 18.26
C GLN A 314 15.84 21.69 19.32
N ASP A 315 14.86 21.84 20.21
CA ASP A 315 14.90 22.83 21.29
C ASP A 315 15.92 22.49 22.41
N LEU A 316 16.24 21.20 22.60
CA LEU A 316 17.27 20.75 23.56
C LEU A 316 18.72 20.96 23.07
N SER A 317 18.93 21.47 21.86
CA SER A 317 20.26 21.82 21.33
C SER A 317 20.71 23.25 21.68
N LEU A 318 20.20 23.81 22.78
CA LEU A 318 20.75 25.03 23.38
C LEU A 318 22.09 24.73 24.07
N PRO A 319 23.09 25.62 23.96
CA PRO A 319 24.41 25.38 24.52
C PRO A 319 24.32 25.19 26.04
N CYS A 320 25.05 24.19 26.57
CA CYS A 320 25.23 23.95 28.00
C CYS A 320 25.56 25.26 28.73
N VAL A 321 24.56 25.89 29.34
CA VAL A 321 24.81 26.88 30.38
C VAL A 321 25.10 26.08 31.64
N SER A 322 26.38 26.07 32.03
CA SER A 322 26.79 25.65 33.36
C SER A 322 26.09 26.56 34.38
N VAL A 323 25.12 26.02 35.11
CA VAL A 323 24.52 26.71 36.25
C VAL A 323 24.74 25.84 37.48
N ALA A 324 25.77 26.20 38.24
CA ALA A 324 25.90 25.83 39.63
C ALA A 324 24.80 26.55 40.43
N ASP A 325 23.68 25.88 40.69
CA ASP A 325 22.99 25.92 41.98
C ASP A 325 21.74 25.04 41.99
N GLY A 326 21.57 24.30 43.09
CA GLY A 326 20.60 23.20 43.26
C GLY A 326 19.12 23.57 43.39
N SER A 327 18.69 24.74 42.92
CA SER A 327 17.30 25.21 43.07
C SER A 327 16.44 25.09 41.79
N SER A 328 17.04 24.81 40.63
CA SER A 328 16.34 24.79 39.32
C SER A 328 15.75 23.41 38.94
N PHE A 329 16.26 22.30 39.48
CA PHE A 329 15.85 20.95 39.05
C PHE A 329 14.36 20.64 39.32
N ARG A 330 13.79 21.24 40.37
CA ARG A 330 12.35 21.11 40.69
C ARG A 330 11.46 21.89 39.72
N SER A 331 11.94 23.00 39.15
CA SER A 331 11.18 23.81 38.18
C SER A 331 11.06 23.13 36.83
N VAL A 332 12.14 22.45 36.39
CA VAL A 332 12.14 21.74 35.10
C VAL A 332 11.24 20.52 35.15
N ILE A 333 11.27 19.75 36.25
CA ILE A 333 10.36 18.61 36.44
C ILE A 333 8.91 19.08 36.59
N ALA A 334 8.66 20.22 37.26
CA ALA A 334 7.32 20.78 37.38
C ALA A 334 6.76 21.23 36.01
N GLN A 335 7.59 21.82 35.13
CA GLN A 335 7.18 22.15 33.76
C GLN A 335 6.94 20.90 32.90
N MET A 336 7.76 19.85 33.03
CA MET A 336 7.52 18.58 32.34
C MET A 336 6.23 17.90 32.79
N LEU A 337 5.91 17.94 34.09
CA LEU A 337 4.66 17.40 34.62
C LEU A 337 3.43 18.24 34.23
N LEU A 338 3.55 19.56 34.13
CA LEU A 338 2.47 20.43 33.67
C LEU A 338 2.14 20.18 32.19
N ILE A 339 3.16 19.96 31.35
CA ILE A 339 2.98 19.64 29.93
C ILE A 339 2.32 18.25 29.77
N CYS A 340 2.68 17.26 30.59
CA CYS A 340 1.98 15.96 30.59
C CYS A 340 0.53 16.06 31.08
N TYR A 341 0.22 16.95 32.04
CA TYR A 341 -1.13 17.10 32.59
C TYR A 341 -2.09 17.85 31.65
N CYS A 342 -1.59 18.81 30.87
CA CYS A 342 -2.41 19.54 29.88
C CYS A 342 -2.85 18.69 28.67
N TYR A 343 -2.25 17.52 28.44
CA TYR A 343 -2.64 16.60 27.36
C TYR A 343 -3.53 15.42 27.81
N ALA A 344 -3.91 15.36 29.08
CA ALA A 344 -4.72 14.29 29.66
C ALA A 344 -6.15 14.70 30.05
N VAL A 345 -6.66 15.85 29.57
CA VAL A 345 -8.04 16.30 29.76
C VAL A 345 -8.77 16.39 28.43
#